data_AF-A0A1J9RAJ2-F1
#
_entry.id   AF-A0A1J9RAJ2-F1
#
_cell.length_a   1.000
_cell.length_b   1.000
_cell.length_c   1.000
_cell.angle_alpha   90.00
_cell.angle_beta   90.00
_cell.angle_gamma   90.00
#
_symmetry.space_group_name_H-M   'P 1'
#
loop_
_entity.id
_entity.type
_entity.pdbx_description
1 polymer ?
#
loop_
_entity_poly.entity_id
_entity_poly.type
_entity_poly.pdbx_seq_one_letter_code
_entity_poly.pdbx_strand_id
1 'polypeptide(L)'
;MAPWSAEEDVAILYFTSRHITIPTVTKILEQRGYSRSKSAIHCRLTTLRKLNPQLESCRDRLDLLGVNHYIYTLLRPCDVERLVLLTRRDCEIVLEVVTRRDALRSNTRVT
;
A
#
# COMPACT_ATOMS: atom_id res chain seq x y z
N MET A 1 -6.71 17.47 8.32
CA MET A 1 -6.22 16.38 7.44
C MET A 1 -7.08 16.37 6.20
N ALA A 2 -6.48 16.25 5.01
CA ALA A 2 -7.27 16.13 3.77
C ALA A 2 -8.14 14.85 3.82
N PRO A 3 -9.35 14.86 3.26
CA PRO A 3 -10.18 13.66 3.15
C PRO A 3 -9.46 12.59 2.31
N TRP A 4 -9.75 11.31 2.56
CA TRP A 4 -9.22 10.21 1.75
C TRP A 4 -9.97 10.12 0.43
N SER A 5 -9.25 10.04 -0.70
CA SER A 5 -9.85 9.77 -1.99
C SER A 5 -9.99 8.27 -2.25
N ALA A 6 -10.88 7.90 -3.18
CA ALA A 6 -11.00 6.52 -3.64
C ALA A 6 -9.68 6.01 -4.27
N GLU A 7 -8.92 6.89 -4.92
CA GLU A 7 -7.63 6.56 -5.54
C GLU A 7 -6.60 6.16 -4.49
N GLU A 8 -6.56 6.90 -3.37
CA GLU A 8 -5.68 6.60 -2.24
C GLU A 8 -6.06 5.25 -1.61
N ASP A 9 -7.36 5.00 -1.39
CA ASP A 9 -7.85 3.73 -0.85
C ASP A 9 -7.49 2.54 -1.76
N VAL A 10 -7.67 2.70 -3.08
CA VAL A 10 -7.29 1.68 -4.06
C VAL A 10 -5.78 1.43 -4.03
N ALA A 11 -4.95 2.47 -4.04
CA ALA A 11 -3.51 2.33 -4.02
C ALA A 11 -3.01 1.62 -2.75
N ILE A 12 -3.47 2.02 -1.55
CA ILE A 12 -3.03 1.40 -0.31
C ILE A 12 -3.49 -0.06 -0.22
N LEU A 13 -4.73 -0.38 -0.61
CA LEU A 13 -5.24 -1.75 -0.56
C LEU A 13 -4.50 -2.64 -1.56
N TYR A 14 -4.30 -2.16 -2.79
CA TYR A 14 -3.63 -2.93 -3.84
C TYR A 14 -2.20 -3.28 -3.45
N PHE A 15 -1.41 -2.28 -3.05
CA PHE A 15 0.01 -2.49 -2.76
C PHE A 15 0.23 -3.29 -1.47
N THR A 16 -0.52 -3.00 -0.41
CA THR A 16 -0.34 -3.72 0.87
C THR A 16 -0.81 -5.17 0.80
N SER A 17 -1.87 -5.47 0.04
CA SER A 17 -2.31 -6.86 -0.19
C SER A 17 -1.25 -7.67 -0.96
N ARG A 18 -0.41 -7.02 -1.77
CA ARG A 18 0.73 -7.61 -2.49
C ARG A 18 2.05 -7.52 -1.74
N HIS A 19 1.99 -7.44 -0.41
CA HIS A 19 3.14 -7.44 0.51
C HIS A 19 4.10 -6.24 0.35
N ILE A 20 3.71 -5.18 -0.33
CA ILE A 20 4.47 -3.94 -0.31
C ILE A 20 4.30 -3.29 1.06
N THR A 21 5.42 -3.01 1.72
CA THR A 21 5.38 -2.51 3.09
C THR A 21 4.84 -1.09 3.18
N ILE A 22 4.15 -0.76 4.28
CA ILE A 22 3.59 0.57 4.49
C ILE A 22 4.61 1.70 4.34
N PRO A 23 5.87 1.59 4.82
CA PRO A 23 6.89 2.60 4.52
C PRO A 23 7.14 2.83 3.03
N THR A 24 7.13 1.76 2.23
CA THR A 24 7.26 1.85 0.77
C THR A 24 6.02 2.46 0.14
N VAL A 25 4.82 2.04 0.58
CA VAL A 25 3.55 2.61 0.09
C VAL A 25 3.46 4.11 0.40
N THR A 26 3.90 4.55 1.58
CA THR A 26 3.99 5.99 1.92
C THR A 26 4.81 6.76 0.88
N LYS A 27 6.00 6.26 0.53
CA LYS A 27 6.86 6.92 -0.47
C LYS A 27 6.23 6.92 -1.87
N ILE A 28 5.59 5.82 -2.27
CA ILE A 28 4.88 5.72 -3.56
C ILE A 28 3.75 6.75 -3.62
N LEU A 29 2.95 6.88 -2.56
CA LEU A 29 1.88 7.86 -2.47
C LEU A 29 2.43 9.30 -2.54
N GLU A 30 3.49 9.59 -1.79
CA GLU A 30 4.15 10.89 -1.77
C GLU A 30 4.65 11.28 -3.18
N GLN A 31 5.29 10.34 -3.88
CA GLN A 31 5.76 10.53 -5.25
C GLN A 31 4.62 10.81 -6.26
N ARG A 32 3.40 10.38 -5.93
CA ARG A 32 2.19 10.57 -6.73
C ARG A 32 1.36 11.78 -6.27
N GLY A 33 1.87 12.56 -5.32
CA GLY A 33 1.25 13.79 -4.83
C GLY A 33 0.36 13.63 -3.59
N TYR A 34 0.29 12.44 -3.00
CA TYR A 34 -0.50 12.18 -1.79
C TYR A 34 0.39 12.16 -0.54
N SER A 35 0.18 13.12 0.37
CA SER A 35 0.93 13.19 1.62
C SER A 35 0.18 12.48 2.76
N ARG A 36 0.59 11.22 3.05
CA ARG A 36 0.02 10.39 4.12
C ARG A 36 1.12 9.79 4.99
N SER A 37 1.02 9.99 6.31
CA SER A 37 1.93 9.34 7.25
C SER A 37 1.67 7.83 7.32
N LYS A 38 2.70 7.07 7.75
CA LYS A 38 2.58 5.63 7.99
C LYS A 38 1.43 5.29 8.95
N SER A 39 1.27 6.08 10.02
CA SER A 39 0.19 5.91 11.00
C SER A 39 -1.18 6.18 10.40
N ALA A 40 -1.31 7.19 9.52
CA ALA A 40 -2.56 7.46 8.82
C ALA A 40 -2.95 6.30 7.89
N ILE A 41 -1.99 5.73 7.16
CA ILE A 41 -2.22 4.55 6.31
C ILE A 41 -2.65 3.34 7.15
N HIS A 42 -1.97 3.05 8.26
CA HIS A 42 -2.36 1.98 9.17
C HIS A 42 -3.78 2.15 9.70
N CYS A 43 -4.12 3.36 10.17
CA CYS A 43 -5.45 3.69 10.66
C CYS A 43 -6.50 3.49 9.56
N ARG A 44 -6.23 3.99 8.35
CA ARG A 44 -7.15 3.87 7.22
C ARG A 44 -7.38 2.41 6.81
N LEU A 45 -6.33 1.60 6.70
CA LEU A 45 -6.45 0.16 6.40
C LEU A 45 -7.27 -0.58 7.47
N THR A 46 -7.09 -0.22 8.74
CA THR A 46 -7.87 -0.78 9.84
C THR A 46 -9.34 -0.43 9.71
N THR A 47 -9.66 0.83 9.40
CA THR A 47 -11.04 1.27 9.14
C THR A 47 -11.65 0.56 7.94
N LEU A 48 -10.93 0.46 6.82
CA LEU A 48 -11.42 -0.21 5.61
C LEU A 48 -11.74 -1.69 5.88
N ARG A 49 -10.89 -2.41 6.64
CA ARG A 49 -11.14 -3.80 7.05
C ARG A 49 -12.37 -3.93 7.94
N LYS A 50 -12.52 -3.04 8.93
CA LYS A 50 -13.70 -3.06 9.81
C LYS A 50 -15.01 -2.83 9.07
N LEU A 51 -15.00 -1.98 8.06
CA LEU A 51 -16.19 -1.67 7.26
C LEU A 51 -16.47 -2.72 6.17
N ASN A 52 -15.45 -3.46 5.74
CA ASN A 52 -15.55 -4.42 4.65
C ASN A 52 -14.91 -5.75 5.06
N PRO A 53 -15.66 -6.63 5.77
CA PRO A 53 -15.14 -7.91 6.28
C PRO A 53 -14.53 -8.81 5.21
N GLN A 54 -14.97 -8.70 3.95
CA GLN A 54 -14.41 -9.43 2.81
C GLN A 54 -12.94 -9.11 2.51
N LEU A 55 -12.40 -8.01 3.05
CA LEU A 55 -10.97 -7.68 2.92
C LEU A 55 -10.08 -8.51 3.84
N GLU A 56 -10.65 -9.26 4.78
CA GLU A 56 -9.93 -10.05 5.77
C GLU A 56 -9.77 -11.50 5.29
N SER A 57 -8.53 -12.01 5.21
CA SER A 57 -8.28 -13.41 4.84
C SER A 57 -7.97 -14.28 6.07
N CYS A 58 -6.89 -13.95 6.81
CA CYS A 58 -6.45 -14.56 8.07
C CYS A 58 -5.17 -13.87 8.57
N ARG A 59 -4.92 -13.85 9.89
CA ARG A 59 -3.64 -13.42 10.52
C ARG A 59 -3.03 -12.14 9.92
N ASP A 60 -3.77 -11.03 10.02
CA ASP A 60 -3.34 -9.70 9.58
C ASP A 60 -3.06 -9.53 8.09
N ARG A 61 -3.45 -10.50 7.25
CA ARG A 61 -3.33 -10.41 5.80
C ARG A 61 -4.66 -10.01 5.16
N LEU A 62 -4.55 -9.16 4.14
CA LEU A 62 -5.66 -8.81 3.28
C LEU A 62 -5.99 -9.98 2.34
N ASP A 63 -7.28 -10.25 2.14
CA ASP A 63 -7.71 -11.22 1.12
C ASP A 63 -7.50 -10.62 -0.27
N LEU A 64 -6.69 -11.27 -1.10
CA LEU A 64 -6.38 -10.79 -2.44
C LEU A 64 -7.62 -10.74 -3.33
N LEU A 65 -8.49 -11.75 -3.23
CA LEU A 65 -9.71 -11.81 -4.04
C LEU A 65 -10.71 -10.75 -3.57
N GLY A 66 -10.98 -10.68 -2.27
CA GLY A 66 -11.82 -9.67 -1.66
C GLY A 66 -11.33 -8.24 -1.92
N VAL A 67 -10.01 -8.00 -1.87
CA VAL A 67 -9.42 -6.69 -2.22
C VAL A 67 -9.65 -6.36 -3.69
N ASN A 68 -9.35 -7.26 -4.61
CA ASN A 68 -9.54 -6.99 -6.04
C ASN A 68 -11.02 -6.72 -6.33
N HIS A 69 -11.93 -7.52 -5.77
CA HIS A 69 -13.36 -7.32 -5.92
C HIS A 69 -13.79 -5.94 -5.40
N TYR A 70 -13.39 -5.58 -4.18
CA TYR A 70 -13.69 -4.29 -3.56
C TYR A 70 -13.11 -3.10 -4.34
N ILE A 71 -11.89 -3.21 -4.85
CA ILE A 71 -11.29 -2.15 -5.68
C ILE A 71 -12.16 -1.89 -6.92
N TYR A 72 -12.68 -2.93 -7.56
CA TYR A 72 -13.57 -2.79 -8.71
C TYR A 72 -14.97 -2.29 -8.37
N THR A 73 -15.38 -2.29 -7.09
CA THR A 73 -16.59 -1.57 -6.66
C THR A 73 -16.35 -0.08 -6.45
N LEU A 74 -15.09 0.36 -6.29
CA LEU A 74 -14.74 1.76 -6.07
C LEU A 74 -14.45 2.52 -7.36
N LEU A 75 -13.73 1.91 -8.30
CA LEU A 75 -13.26 2.54 -9.52
C LEU A 75 -13.40 1.61 -10.72
N ARG A 76 -13.49 2.19 -11.91
CA ARG A 76 -13.53 1.41 -13.17
C ARG A 76 -12.18 0.73 -13.40
N PRO A 77 -12.13 -0.43 -14.08
CA PRO A 77 -10.89 -1.17 -14.30
C PRO A 77 -9.75 -0.34 -14.92
N CYS A 78 -10.05 0.54 -15.89
CA CYS A 78 -9.04 1.40 -16.51
C CYS A 78 -8.44 2.45 -15.56
N ASP A 79 -9.24 2.96 -14.62
CA ASP A 79 -8.78 3.90 -13.61
C ASP A 79 -7.94 3.17 -12.55
N VAL A 80 -8.34 1.95 -12.17
CA VAL A 80 -7.57 1.06 -11.29
C VAL A 80 -6.21 0.74 -11.90
N GLU A 81 -6.15 0.30 -13.16
CA GLU A 81 -4.89 -0.02 -13.85
C GLU A 81 -3.89 1.12 -13.79
N ARG A 82 -4.33 2.35 -14.07
CA ARG A 82 -3.48 3.55 -13.98
C ARG A 82 -2.92 3.78 -12.58
N LEU A 83 -3.69 3.47 -11.55
CA LEU A 83 -3.30 3.66 -10.14
C LEU A 83 -2.43 2.52 -9.63
N VAL A 84 -2.51 1.32 -10.17
CA VAL A 84 -1.79 0.15 -9.65
C VAL A 84 -0.56 -0.21 -10.47
N LEU A 85 -0.43 0.37 -11.66
CA LEU A 85 0.78 0.27 -12.47
C LEU A 85 1.95 0.89 -11.69
N LEU A 86 2.98 0.08 -11.46
CA LEU A 86 4.25 0.59 -10.95
C LEU A 86 4.98 1.30 -12.07
N THR A 87 5.26 2.58 -11.87
CA THR A 87 6.16 3.33 -12.74
C THR A 87 7.61 2.96 -12.43
N ARG A 88 8.53 3.29 -13.34
CA ARG A 88 9.97 3.14 -13.09
C ARG A 88 10.41 3.80 -11.78
N ARG A 89 9.87 4.99 -11.46
CA ARG A 89 10.17 5.70 -10.22
C ARG A 89 9.67 4.94 -8.99
N ASP A 90 8.51 4.31 -9.08
CA ASP A 90 8.00 3.47 -7.99
C ASP A 90 8.91 2.25 -7.76
N CYS A 91 9.43 1.64 -8.83
CA CYS A 91 10.40 0.56 -8.73
C CYS A 91 11.71 1.01 -8.06
N GLU A 92 12.22 2.19 -8.39
CA GLU A 92 13.40 2.78 -7.76
C GLU A 92 13.18 2.97 -6.25
N ILE A 93 12.00 3.44 -5.84
CA ILE A 93 11.60 3.56 -4.42
C ILE A 93 11.58 2.20 -3.73
N VAL A 94 11.00 1.18 -4.37
CA VAL A 94 10.96 -0.18 -3.82
C VAL A 94 12.38 -0.70 -3.60
N LEU A 95 13.26 -0.57 -4.60
CA LEU A 95 14.65 -1.01 -4.52
C LEU A 95 15.45 -0.26 -3.45
N GLU A 96 15.28 1.06 -3.33
CA GLU A 96 15.92 1.89 -2.32
C GLU A 96 15.53 1.47 -0.88
N VAL A 97 14.25 1.16 -0.66
CA VAL A 97 13.77 0.71 0.67
C VAL A 97 14.30 -0.68 1.01
N VAL A 98 14.35 -1.60 0.03
CA VAL A 98 14.88 -2.95 0.21
C VAL A 98 16.38 -2.90 0.53
N THR A 99 17.17 -2.21 -0.30
CA THR A 99 18.63 -2.07 -0.12
C THR A 99 19.01 -1.43 1.21
N ARG A 100 18.29 -0.39 1.65
CA ARG A 100 18.51 0.19 3.00
C ARG A 100 18.20 -0.78 4.13
N ARG A 101 17.17 -1.63 3.97
CA ARG A 101 16.85 -2.67 4.95
C ARG A 101 17.94 -3.72 5.07
N ASP A 102 18.50 -4.13 3.93
CA ASP A 102 19.58 -5.12 3.91
C ASP A 102 20.88 -4.56 4.48
N ALA A 103 21.20 -3.30 4.19
CA ALA A 103 22.34 -2.60 4.81
C ALA A 103 22.22 -2.52 6.35
N LEU A 104 21.02 -2.22 6.87
CA LEU A 104 20.76 -2.19 8.31
C LEU A 104 20.89 -3.57 8.96
N ARG A 105 20.43 -4.63 8.29
CA ARG A 105 20.53 -6.02 8.80
C ARG A 105 21.97 -6.54 8.80
N SER A 106 22.77 -6.16 7.81
CA SER A 106 24.18 -6.54 7.73
C SER A 106 25.02 -5.88 8.84
N ASN A 107 24.65 -4.67 9.28
CA ASN A 107 25.32 -4.00 10.40
C ASN A 107 24.95 -4.53 11.79
N THR A 108 23.86 -5.29 11.94
CA THR A 108 23.45 -5.83 13.26
C THR A 108 24.01 -7.23 13.56
N ARG A 109 24.75 -7.85 12.62
CA ARG A 109 25.39 -9.17 12.82
C ARG A 109 26.86 -9.10 13.26
N VAL A 110 27.38 -7.91 13.50
CA VAL A 110 28.76 -7.69 13.98
C VAL A 110 28.71 -6.85 15.26
N THR A 111 28.23 -7.46 16.35
CA THR A 111 28.48 -7.05 17.74
C THR A 111 28.26 -8.25 18.65
#